data_AF-A0A074VU33-F1
#
_entry.id   AF-A0A074VU33-F1
#
_cell.length_a   1.000
_cell.length_b   1.000
_cell.length_c   1.000
_cell.angle_alpha   90.00
_cell.angle_beta   90.00
_cell.angle_gamma   90.00
#
_symmetry.space_group_name_H-M   'P 1'
#
loop_
_entity.id
_entity.type
_entity.pdbx_description
1 polymer ?
#
loop_
_entity_poly.entity_id
_entity_poly.type
_entity_poly.pdbx_seq_one_letter_code
_entity_poly.pdbx_strand_id
1 'polypeptide(L)'
;MASSLVDEAINYVPGEIIPWHFTPSIIVASFFASLSGTLLTIELLQRKRLGKSLVSRVHLFACSVSMGLIGIWCMHFIGNRSIALAGGQSRLQLVYSPEYTGLSCVLPVIGLTVAFQIAEISIHSFVWRRLLDVACGLMAGLSIVSMHYVGNLGISNYTLIYPRRYIVAACIIAVGDSTIALALFFYFKERWISVCWKRCLCALLLAVGVCGMHFTASVGCQYQLKRIPPEAAPDARNTPVIVAATMCFVAALSCLLILFYVRYRNIVLANRAQHMMLACAYFDEHGNIMVTNEGTLPSQRIAKRFVLQKFDDHFGIHHPVWFWIWKVSSDWNSVADLIPRMRAHLQRTNVTTGYNTAASSRSSIYDEESYHDSTVLFREGYCVAAADLAAQLQVPLVDGLGPLYDQVLGTGLLTAYQHGLKALDNGTTQQLTIFEKGQLLFYTRRLSSPEIDHYTAAGFRFAPLNRVEGAIANTMQIPIGLLAIQMQRVQDFAYRASVPCPPKQGTFFVCLAALARVRDSFRVLVPIDRQDELPDV
;
A
#
# COMPACT_ATOMS: atom_id res chain seq x y z
N MET A 1 -65.70 16.39 31.15
CA MET A 1 -66.01 15.90 29.79
C MET A 1 -65.24 16.72 28.78
N ALA A 2 -64.05 16.26 28.40
CA ALA A 2 -63.30 16.75 27.24
C ALA A 2 -62.74 15.49 26.58
N SER A 3 -63.66 14.71 26.01
CA SER A 3 -63.38 13.49 25.27
C SER A 3 -63.12 13.84 23.81
N SER A 4 -62.10 13.18 23.25
CA SER A 4 -62.10 12.65 21.88
C SER A 4 -62.31 13.65 20.76
N LEU A 5 -61.31 14.48 20.46
CA LEU A 5 -61.20 15.09 19.14
C LEU A 5 -59.79 14.88 18.59
N VAL A 6 -59.74 14.04 17.54
CA VAL A 6 -58.64 13.80 16.58
C VAL A 6 -57.57 12.76 16.97
N ASP A 7 -57.98 11.48 17.04
CA ASP A 7 -57.11 10.31 16.81
C ASP A 7 -57.71 9.39 15.71
N GLU A 8 -58.50 9.96 14.80
CA GLU A 8 -59.26 9.26 13.75
C GLU A 8 -58.41 8.62 12.63
N ALA A 9 -57.08 8.63 12.73
CA ALA A 9 -56.18 8.10 11.71
C ALA A 9 -55.24 6.97 12.20
N ILE A 10 -55.20 6.69 13.51
CA ILE A 10 -54.33 5.64 14.08
C ILE A 10 -55.22 4.48 14.57
N ASN A 11 -55.47 3.52 13.69
CA ASN A 11 -56.31 2.34 13.98
C ASN A 11 -55.61 1.26 14.82
N TYR A 12 -54.58 1.61 15.60
CA TYR A 12 -53.74 0.64 16.32
C TYR A 12 -53.66 0.96 17.81
N VAL A 13 -53.82 -0.07 18.64
CA VAL A 13 -53.82 0.05 20.11
C VAL A 13 -52.51 -0.50 20.69
N PRO A 14 -51.96 0.09 21.77
CA PRO A 14 -50.81 -0.49 22.47
C PRO A 14 -51.08 -1.95 22.87
N GLY A 15 -50.12 -2.83 22.57
CA GLY A 15 -50.21 -4.27 22.77
C GLY A 15 -50.43 -5.06 21.48
N GLU A 16 -50.86 -4.41 20.39
CA GLU A 16 -51.06 -5.04 19.09
C GLU A 16 -49.76 -5.26 18.32
N ILE A 17 -49.74 -6.31 17.50
CA ILE A 17 -48.65 -6.60 16.57
C ILE A 17 -48.89 -5.83 15.28
N ILE A 18 -47.96 -4.96 14.92
CA ILE A 18 -48.11 -4.08 13.77
C ILE A 18 -47.50 -4.74 12.52
N PRO A 19 -48.23 -4.79 11.38
CA PRO A 19 -47.69 -5.30 10.13
C PRO A 19 -46.56 -4.41 9.63
N TRP A 20 -45.52 -5.05 9.10
CA TRP A 20 -44.32 -4.39 8.59
C TRP A 20 -44.00 -4.88 7.18
N HIS A 21 -43.35 -4.03 6.40
CA HIS A 21 -42.77 -4.40 5.10
C HIS A 21 -41.43 -3.69 4.92
N PHE A 22 -40.59 -4.24 4.04
CA PHE A 22 -39.32 -3.63 3.69
C PHE A 22 -39.45 -2.69 2.49
N THR A 23 -38.75 -1.57 2.55
CA THR A 23 -38.55 -0.67 1.41
C THR A 23 -37.26 -1.02 0.69
N PRO A 24 -37.30 -1.58 -0.55
CA PRO A 24 -36.11 -2.12 -1.22
C PRO A 24 -35.01 -1.08 -1.48
N SER A 25 -35.37 0.18 -1.78
CA SER A 25 -34.40 1.24 -2.05
C SER A 25 -33.51 1.56 -0.83
N ILE A 26 -34.09 1.51 0.37
CA ILE A 26 -33.38 1.78 1.62
C ILE A 26 -32.50 0.58 2.00
N ILE A 27 -32.92 -0.65 1.67
CA ILE A 27 -32.05 -1.84 1.82
C ILE A 27 -30.77 -1.64 1.01
N VAL A 28 -30.90 -1.26 -0.27
CA VAL A 28 -29.74 -1.00 -1.14
C VAL A 28 -28.88 0.13 -0.57
N ALA A 29 -29.48 1.21 -0.07
CA ALA A 29 -28.73 2.29 0.58
C ALA A 29 -27.95 1.82 1.83
N SER A 30 -28.57 0.98 2.68
CA SER A 30 -27.90 0.42 3.87
C SER A 30 -26.71 -0.48 3.50
N PHE A 31 -26.83 -1.21 2.38
CA PHE A 31 -25.75 -2.02 1.85
C PHE A 31 -24.56 -1.17 1.38
N PHE A 32 -24.81 -0.09 0.63
CA PHE A 32 -23.75 0.84 0.23
C PHE A 32 -23.11 1.57 1.42
N ALA A 33 -23.90 1.88 2.46
CA ALA A 33 -23.38 2.40 3.71
C ALA A 33 -22.37 1.42 4.35
N SER A 34 -22.75 0.14 4.46
CA SER A 34 -21.86 -0.92 4.96
C SER A 34 -20.60 -1.07 4.11
N LEU A 35 -20.78 -1.15 2.78
CA LEU A 35 -19.70 -1.31 1.81
C LEU A 35 -18.70 -0.15 1.87
N SER A 36 -19.15 1.09 2.06
CA SER A 36 -18.26 2.24 2.21
C SER A 36 -17.36 2.12 3.44
N GLY A 37 -17.91 1.66 4.57
CA GLY A 37 -17.17 1.45 5.81
C GLY A 37 -16.22 0.27 5.75
N THR A 38 -16.62 -0.84 5.11
CA THR A 38 -15.73 -2.01 4.94
C THR A 38 -14.59 -1.70 3.98
N LEU A 39 -14.84 -1.00 2.88
CA LEU A 39 -13.81 -0.53 1.94
C LEU A 39 -12.80 0.40 2.61
N LEU A 40 -13.26 1.40 3.35
CA LEU A 40 -12.38 2.32 4.09
C LEU A 40 -11.53 1.55 5.11
N THR A 41 -12.12 0.59 5.81
CA THR A 41 -11.39 -0.24 6.78
C THR A 41 -10.28 -1.04 6.11
N ILE A 42 -10.57 -1.69 4.98
CA ILE A 42 -9.58 -2.47 4.23
C ILE A 42 -8.45 -1.59 3.68
N GLU A 43 -8.76 -0.37 3.21
CA GLU A 43 -7.76 0.62 2.82
C GLU A 43 -6.83 0.96 3.99
N LEU A 44 -7.39 1.33 5.14
CA LEU A 44 -6.62 1.68 6.34
C LEU A 44 -5.75 0.51 6.82
N LEU A 45 -6.31 -0.71 6.83
CA LEU A 45 -5.65 -1.89 7.34
C LEU A 45 -4.48 -2.35 6.46
N GLN A 46 -4.56 -2.14 5.14
CA GLN A 46 -3.44 -2.40 4.22
C GLN A 46 -2.28 -1.42 4.41
N ARG A 47 -2.60 -0.17 4.74
CA ARG A 47 -1.62 0.93 4.82
C ARG A 47 -0.98 1.05 6.20
N LYS A 48 -1.48 0.27 7.16
CA LYS A 48 -0.90 0.15 8.49
C LYS A 48 0.58 -0.22 8.35
N ARG A 49 1.43 0.64 8.91
CA ARG A 49 2.86 0.35 9.04
C ARG A 49 3.04 -0.89 9.91
N LEU A 50 3.88 -1.83 9.48
CA LEU A 50 4.22 -3.03 10.25
C LEU A 50 4.91 -2.62 11.57
N GLY A 51 4.78 -3.41 12.64
CA GLY A 51 5.51 -3.18 13.90
C GLY A 51 4.66 -2.72 15.08
N LYS A 52 5.25 -2.70 16.28
CA LYS A 52 4.59 -2.53 17.59
C LYS A 52 4.44 -1.06 18.06
N SER A 53 4.62 -0.07 17.18
CA SER A 53 4.65 1.35 17.58
C SER A 53 3.28 1.88 18.03
N LEU A 54 3.24 2.97 18.80
CA LEU A 54 1.99 3.64 19.18
C LEU A 54 1.17 4.04 17.95
N VAL A 55 1.84 4.53 16.90
CA VAL A 55 1.23 4.85 15.60
C VAL A 55 0.51 3.64 14.99
N SER A 56 1.08 2.44 15.14
CA SER A 56 0.48 1.18 14.68
C SER A 56 -0.82 0.85 15.43
N ARG A 57 -0.84 1.05 16.75
CA ARG A 57 -2.04 0.85 17.59
C ARG A 57 -3.13 1.87 17.28
N VAL A 58 -2.77 3.14 17.08
CA VAL A 58 -3.70 4.20 16.66
C VAL A 58 -4.31 3.89 15.30
N HIS A 59 -3.52 3.36 14.35
CA HIS A 59 -4.05 2.91 13.06
C HIS A 59 -5.06 1.76 13.20
N LEU A 60 -4.81 0.78 14.07
CA LEU A 60 -5.79 -0.28 14.33
C LEU A 60 -7.07 0.25 14.93
N PHE A 61 -6.96 1.15 15.90
CA PHE A 61 -8.13 1.81 16.47
C PHE A 61 -8.93 2.57 15.40
N ALA A 62 -8.26 3.28 14.49
CA ALA A 62 -8.91 3.94 13.36
C ALA A 62 -9.62 2.94 12.42
N CYS A 63 -9.06 1.74 12.20
CA CYS A 63 -9.73 0.67 11.46
C CYS A 63 -11.00 0.20 12.18
N SER A 64 -10.93 -0.01 13.50
CA SER A 64 -12.07 -0.44 14.32
C SER A 64 -13.18 0.61 14.37
N VAL A 65 -12.82 1.89 14.44
CA VAL A 65 -13.77 3.01 14.34
C VAL A 65 -14.44 3.01 12.97
N SER A 66 -13.66 2.89 11.88
CA SER A 66 -14.21 2.85 10.52
C SER A 66 -15.23 1.72 10.33
N MET A 67 -14.86 0.49 10.67
CA MET A 67 -15.75 -0.67 10.54
C MET A 67 -16.94 -0.60 11.51
N GLY A 68 -16.68 -0.24 12.77
CA GLY A 68 -17.69 -0.19 13.82
C GLY A 68 -18.75 0.88 13.60
N LEU A 69 -18.33 2.12 13.35
CA LEU A 69 -19.25 3.25 13.21
C LEU A 69 -19.89 3.28 11.82
N ILE A 70 -19.12 3.12 10.75
CA ILE A 70 -19.64 3.28 9.38
C ILE A 70 -20.17 1.93 8.85
N GLY A 71 -19.33 0.89 8.90
CA GLY A 71 -19.66 -0.42 8.34
C GLY A 71 -20.84 -1.12 9.02
N ILE A 72 -20.94 -0.98 10.35
CA ILE A 72 -21.92 -1.68 11.20
C ILE A 72 -23.01 -0.70 11.69
N TRP A 73 -22.65 0.36 12.42
CA TRP A 73 -23.63 1.21 13.09
C TRP A 73 -24.48 2.06 12.11
N CYS A 74 -23.85 2.76 11.16
CA CYS A 74 -24.58 3.55 10.16
C CYS A 74 -25.50 2.65 9.33
N MET A 75 -24.97 1.50 8.89
CA MET A 75 -25.74 0.49 8.20
C MET A 75 -26.97 0.05 8.99
N HIS A 76 -26.85 -0.21 10.30
CA HIS A 76 -27.98 -0.68 11.11
C HIS A 76 -29.13 0.33 11.18
N PHE A 77 -28.83 1.61 11.40
CA PHE A 77 -29.88 2.64 11.49
C PHE A 77 -30.49 2.96 10.12
N ILE A 78 -29.69 2.96 9.05
CA ILE A 78 -30.21 3.07 7.68
C ILE A 78 -31.04 1.82 7.32
N GLY A 79 -30.59 0.64 7.72
CA GLY A 79 -31.29 -0.63 7.53
C GLY A 79 -32.62 -0.68 8.24
N ASN A 80 -32.66 -0.29 9.52
CA ASN A 80 -33.91 -0.16 10.28
C ASN A 80 -34.88 0.85 9.66
N ARG A 81 -34.37 1.88 8.97
CA ARG A 81 -35.22 2.85 8.24
C ARG A 81 -35.97 2.20 7.08
N SER A 82 -35.51 1.07 6.56
CA SER A 82 -36.21 0.30 5.53
C SER A 82 -37.45 -0.42 6.05
N ILE A 83 -37.57 -0.61 7.36
CA ILE A 83 -38.71 -1.27 8.01
C ILE A 83 -39.83 -0.25 8.17
N ALA A 84 -40.83 -0.37 7.31
CA ALA A 84 -42.00 0.49 7.31
C ALA A 84 -43.14 -0.20 8.08
N LEU A 85 -43.52 0.40 9.20
CA LEU A 85 -44.61 -0.07 10.07
C LEU A 85 -45.94 0.59 9.69
N ALA A 86 -47.06 -0.12 9.91
CA ALA A 86 -48.42 0.43 9.78
C ALA A 86 -48.67 1.17 8.45
N GLY A 87 -48.27 0.58 7.33
CA GLY A 87 -48.47 1.18 6.00
C GLY A 87 -47.65 2.45 5.73
N GLY A 88 -46.62 2.73 6.53
CA GLY A 88 -45.75 3.90 6.36
C GLY A 88 -46.17 5.15 7.12
N GLN A 89 -47.16 5.06 8.01
CA GLN A 89 -47.60 6.18 8.86
C GLN A 89 -46.45 6.73 9.70
N SER A 90 -46.16 8.03 9.60
CA SER A 90 -44.98 8.67 10.21
C SER A 90 -44.94 8.55 11.74
N ARG A 91 -46.10 8.59 12.41
CA ARG A 91 -46.23 8.53 13.88
C ARG A 91 -45.97 7.15 14.47
N LEU A 92 -46.15 6.08 13.71
CA LEU A 92 -45.98 4.69 14.18
C LEU A 92 -44.61 4.09 13.82
N GLN A 93 -43.66 4.87 13.34
CA GLN A 93 -42.34 4.36 13.00
C GLN A 93 -41.43 4.23 14.23
N LEU A 94 -40.33 3.48 14.10
CA LEU A 94 -39.37 3.22 15.19
C LEU A 94 -38.76 4.53 15.74
N VAL A 95 -38.79 4.73 17.06
CA VAL A 95 -38.17 5.88 17.75
C VAL A 95 -37.11 5.39 18.72
N TYR A 96 -35.92 5.96 18.65
CA TYR A 96 -34.74 5.51 19.40
C TYR A 96 -34.44 6.43 20.57
N SER A 97 -34.03 5.85 21.70
CA SER A 97 -33.48 6.63 22.81
C SER A 97 -31.99 7.00 22.54
N PRO A 98 -31.55 8.21 22.91
CA PRO A 98 -30.16 8.62 22.71
C PRO A 98 -29.14 7.75 23.45
N GLU A 99 -29.48 7.25 24.64
CA GLU A 99 -28.60 6.47 25.50
C GLU A 99 -28.19 5.14 24.86
N TYR A 100 -29.16 4.32 24.43
CA TYR A 100 -28.89 3.05 23.76
C TYR A 100 -28.31 3.26 22.35
N THR A 101 -28.69 4.34 21.67
CA THR A 101 -28.10 4.73 20.38
C THR A 101 -26.60 5.02 20.51
N GLY A 102 -26.20 5.76 21.55
CA GLY A 102 -24.79 5.99 21.88
C GLY A 102 -24.08 4.71 22.34
N LEU A 103 -24.68 3.92 23.22
CA LEU A 103 -24.07 2.66 23.69
C LEU A 103 -23.81 1.69 22.53
N SER A 104 -24.77 1.54 21.62
CA SER A 104 -24.63 0.68 20.43
C SER A 104 -23.54 1.14 19.46
N CYS A 105 -23.10 2.41 19.49
CA CYS A 105 -21.99 2.88 18.66
C CYS A 105 -20.61 2.52 19.24
N VAL A 106 -20.50 2.47 20.57
CA VAL A 106 -19.24 2.19 21.28
C VAL A 106 -18.89 0.70 21.28
N LEU A 107 -19.88 -0.17 21.50
CA LEU A 107 -19.70 -1.62 21.57
C LEU A 107 -18.95 -2.24 20.38
N PRO A 108 -19.33 -1.98 19.11
CA PRO A 108 -18.62 -2.55 17.98
C PRO A 108 -17.18 -2.06 17.87
N VAL A 109 -16.89 -0.81 18.27
CA VAL A 109 -15.52 -0.27 18.26
C VAL A 109 -14.63 -1.03 19.23
N ILE A 110 -15.10 -1.24 20.46
CA ILE A 110 -14.34 -1.96 21.49
C ILE A 110 -14.07 -3.39 21.03
N GLY A 111 -15.12 -4.12 20.62
CA GLY A 111 -14.97 -5.51 20.24
C GLY A 111 -14.12 -5.70 18.97
N LEU A 112 -14.24 -4.82 17.97
CA LEU A 112 -13.35 -4.83 16.79
C LEU A 112 -11.92 -4.43 17.12
N THR A 113 -11.70 -3.54 18.10
CA THR A 113 -10.35 -3.17 18.57
C THR A 113 -9.66 -4.38 19.21
N VAL A 114 -10.39 -5.17 19.98
CA VAL A 114 -9.89 -6.43 20.55
C VAL A 114 -9.64 -7.45 19.43
N ALA A 115 -10.60 -7.62 18.50
CA ALA A 115 -10.47 -8.56 17.38
C ALA A 115 -9.23 -8.26 16.52
N PHE A 116 -9.01 -7.00 16.14
CA PHE A 116 -7.85 -6.63 15.33
C PHE A 116 -6.51 -6.72 16.08
N GLN A 117 -6.50 -6.54 17.40
CA GLN A 117 -5.31 -6.81 18.21
C GLN A 117 -4.98 -8.31 18.27
N ILE A 118 -5.99 -9.18 18.46
CA ILE A 118 -5.83 -10.63 18.41
C ILE A 118 -5.21 -11.05 17.07
N ALA A 119 -5.67 -10.46 15.97
CA ALA A 119 -5.16 -10.77 14.65
C ALA A 119 -3.69 -10.33 14.39
N GLU A 120 -3.16 -9.38 15.16
CA GLU A 120 -1.76 -8.95 15.06
C GLU A 120 -0.80 -9.87 15.83
N ILE A 121 -1.30 -10.75 16.70
CA ILE A 121 -0.47 -11.67 17.46
C ILE A 121 0.20 -12.67 16.50
N SER A 122 1.53 -12.57 16.38
CA SER A 122 2.34 -13.45 15.53
C SER A 122 2.75 -14.69 16.32
N ILE A 123 2.18 -15.84 16.00
CA ILE A 123 2.56 -17.16 16.53
C ILE A 123 3.03 -18.06 15.39
N HIS A 124 4.14 -18.76 15.60
CA HIS A 124 4.75 -19.63 14.58
C HIS A 124 4.05 -20.99 14.44
N SER A 125 3.34 -21.45 15.48
CA SER A 125 2.58 -22.69 15.47
C SER A 125 1.27 -22.57 14.68
N PHE A 126 1.02 -23.49 13.76
CA PHE A 126 -0.17 -23.54 12.91
C PHE A 126 -1.48 -23.65 13.72
N VAL A 127 -1.51 -24.53 14.73
CA VAL A 127 -2.73 -24.81 15.53
C VAL A 127 -3.14 -23.56 16.32
N TRP A 128 -2.18 -22.95 17.02
CA TRP A 128 -2.42 -21.73 17.80
C TRP A 128 -2.81 -20.55 16.92
N ARG A 129 -2.22 -20.44 15.72
CA ARG A 129 -2.63 -19.40 14.77
C ARG A 129 -4.09 -19.59 14.33
N ARG A 130 -4.50 -20.81 14.00
CA ARG A 130 -5.88 -21.09 13.59
C ARG A 130 -6.88 -20.80 14.71
N LEU A 131 -6.52 -21.10 15.96
CA LEU A 131 -7.35 -20.79 17.12
C LEU A 131 -7.53 -19.27 17.30
N LEU A 132 -6.46 -18.48 17.14
CA LEU A 132 -6.53 -17.02 17.20
C LEU A 132 -7.38 -16.43 16.06
N ASP A 133 -7.28 -16.97 14.85
CA ASP A 133 -8.11 -16.52 13.72
C ASP A 133 -9.61 -16.75 14.01
N VAL A 134 -9.97 -17.90 14.61
CA VAL A 134 -11.34 -18.21 15.04
C VAL A 134 -11.77 -17.29 16.19
N ALA A 135 -10.91 -17.06 17.18
CA ALA A 135 -11.21 -16.13 18.29
C ALA A 135 -11.41 -14.69 17.80
N CYS A 136 -10.62 -14.26 16.82
CA CYS A 136 -10.76 -12.97 16.15
C CYS A 136 -12.13 -12.86 15.44
N GLY A 137 -12.49 -13.86 14.64
CA GLY A 137 -13.78 -13.91 13.96
C GLY A 137 -14.97 -13.98 14.91
N LEU A 138 -14.86 -14.71 16.01
CA LEU A 138 -15.87 -14.77 17.07
C LEU A 138 -16.06 -13.40 17.73
N MET A 139 -14.98 -12.73 18.11
CA MET A 139 -15.04 -11.40 18.73
C MET A 139 -15.63 -10.36 17.77
N ALA A 140 -15.22 -10.37 16.50
CA ALA A 140 -15.78 -9.50 15.48
C ALA A 140 -17.27 -9.79 15.25
N GLY A 141 -17.67 -11.05 15.11
CA GLY A 141 -19.08 -11.44 14.95
C GLY A 141 -19.95 -11.05 16.14
N LEU A 142 -19.47 -11.30 17.37
CA LEU A 142 -20.13 -10.87 18.60
C LEU A 142 -20.29 -9.34 18.66
N SER A 143 -19.32 -8.58 18.14
CA SER A 143 -19.40 -7.11 18.08
C SER A 143 -20.54 -6.65 17.17
N ILE A 144 -20.71 -7.27 16.00
CA ILE A 144 -21.79 -6.95 15.06
C ILE A 144 -23.16 -7.32 15.67
N VAL A 145 -23.27 -8.52 16.25
CA VAL A 145 -24.50 -9.00 16.90
C VAL A 145 -24.89 -8.12 18.09
N SER A 146 -23.92 -7.79 18.94
CA SER A 146 -24.13 -6.92 20.11
C SER A 146 -24.62 -5.54 19.68
N MET A 147 -24.00 -4.95 18.66
CA MET A 147 -24.45 -3.67 18.10
C MET A 147 -25.91 -3.75 17.64
N HIS A 148 -26.28 -4.79 16.88
CA HIS A 148 -27.64 -4.94 16.35
C HIS A 148 -28.69 -5.04 17.45
N TYR A 149 -28.51 -5.95 18.42
CA TYR A 149 -29.51 -6.15 19.46
C TYR A 149 -29.56 -5.01 20.48
N VAL A 150 -28.43 -4.40 20.82
CA VAL A 150 -28.40 -3.21 21.71
C VAL A 150 -28.99 -1.99 21.00
N GLY A 151 -28.75 -1.83 19.69
CA GLY A 151 -29.40 -0.79 18.88
C GLY A 151 -30.92 -0.95 18.85
N ASN A 152 -31.40 -2.19 18.68
CA ASN A 152 -32.83 -2.50 18.71
C ASN A 152 -33.44 -2.41 20.12
N LEU A 153 -32.67 -2.67 21.19
CA LEU A 153 -33.12 -2.44 22.57
C LEU A 153 -33.38 -0.94 22.83
N GLY A 154 -32.71 -0.06 22.07
CA GLY A 154 -32.94 1.38 22.11
C GLY A 154 -34.29 1.84 21.54
N ILE A 155 -35.08 0.95 20.94
CA ILE A 155 -36.41 1.27 20.43
C ILE A 155 -37.36 1.50 21.61
N SER A 156 -37.82 2.74 21.77
CA SER A 156 -38.60 3.17 22.93
C SER A 156 -40.10 2.87 22.83
N ASN A 157 -40.62 2.82 21.60
CA ASN A 157 -42.06 2.74 21.31
C ASN A 157 -42.57 1.35 20.95
N TYR A 158 -41.69 0.38 20.74
CA TYR A 158 -42.03 -1.01 20.43
C TYR A 158 -41.28 -2.00 21.32
N THR A 159 -41.93 -3.12 21.62
CA THR A 159 -41.28 -4.32 22.15
C THR A 159 -41.05 -5.31 21.01
N LEU A 160 -39.79 -5.65 20.76
CA LEU A 160 -39.41 -6.53 19.65
C LEU A 160 -39.34 -7.98 20.15
N ILE A 161 -40.17 -8.84 19.56
CA ILE A 161 -40.23 -10.26 19.90
C ILE A 161 -39.48 -11.04 18.83
N TYR A 162 -38.41 -11.72 19.24
CA TYR A 162 -37.53 -12.46 18.34
C TYR A 162 -37.70 -13.98 18.49
N PRO A 163 -38.08 -14.69 17.42
CA PRO A 163 -38.02 -16.14 17.38
C PRO A 163 -36.57 -16.66 17.46
N ARG A 164 -36.33 -17.63 18.36
CA ARG A 164 -34.99 -18.19 18.65
C ARG A 164 -34.19 -18.60 17.41
N ARG A 165 -34.86 -19.15 16.39
CA ARG A 165 -34.23 -19.62 15.14
C ARG A 165 -33.51 -18.52 14.37
N TYR A 166 -34.08 -17.30 14.32
CA TYR A 166 -33.47 -16.18 13.58
C TYR A 166 -32.32 -15.55 14.36
N ILE A 167 -32.39 -15.57 15.69
CA ILE A 167 -31.26 -15.13 16.54
C ILE A 167 -30.04 -16.02 16.29
N VAL A 168 -30.24 -17.35 16.34
CA VAL A 168 -29.16 -18.32 16.09
C VAL A 168 -28.60 -18.16 14.68
N ALA A 169 -29.47 -18.03 13.66
CA ALA A 169 -29.05 -17.81 12.28
C ALA A 169 -28.23 -16.51 12.12
N ALA A 170 -28.69 -15.41 12.72
CA ALA A 170 -27.99 -14.13 12.72
C ALA A 170 -26.58 -14.24 13.35
N CYS A 171 -26.46 -14.95 14.49
CA CYS A 171 -25.18 -15.20 15.15
C CYS A 171 -24.23 -16.03 14.27
N ILE A 172 -24.75 -17.09 13.63
CA ILE A 172 -23.96 -17.94 12.73
C ILE A 172 -23.46 -17.13 11.52
N ILE A 173 -24.32 -16.31 10.91
CA ILE A 173 -23.96 -15.46 9.77
C ILE A 173 -22.87 -14.47 10.18
N ALA A 174 -23.03 -13.75 11.30
CA ALA A 174 -22.05 -12.76 11.74
C ALA A 174 -20.69 -13.37 12.08
N VAL A 175 -20.65 -14.46 12.85
CA VAL A 175 -19.40 -15.11 13.25
C VAL A 175 -18.75 -15.81 12.06
N GLY A 176 -19.53 -16.52 11.24
CA GLY A 176 -19.05 -17.22 10.05
C GLY A 176 -18.44 -16.26 9.04
N ASP A 177 -19.18 -15.20 8.66
CA ASP A 177 -18.68 -14.19 7.72
C ASP A 177 -17.45 -13.46 8.25
N SER A 178 -17.49 -13.00 9.51
CA SER A 178 -16.33 -12.31 10.12
C SER A 178 -15.09 -13.21 10.15
N THR A 179 -15.25 -14.49 10.47
CA THR A 179 -14.14 -15.45 10.48
C THR A 179 -13.59 -15.68 9.08
N ILE A 180 -14.45 -15.90 8.08
CA ILE A 180 -14.04 -16.12 6.68
C ILE A 180 -13.36 -14.87 6.13
N ALA A 181 -13.98 -13.70 6.26
CA ALA A 181 -13.47 -12.46 5.70
C ALA A 181 -12.13 -12.05 6.35
N LEU A 182 -12.01 -12.15 7.67
CA LEU A 182 -10.75 -11.84 8.36
C LEU A 182 -9.67 -12.87 8.05
N ALA A 183 -10.01 -14.18 8.02
CA ALA A 183 -9.05 -15.21 7.63
C ALA A 183 -8.54 -14.98 6.19
N LEU A 184 -9.44 -14.66 5.24
CA LEU A 184 -9.05 -14.31 3.87
C LEU A 184 -8.16 -13.07 3.85
N PHE A 185 -8.53 -12.01 4.58
CA PHE A 185 -7.75 -10.79 4.65
C PHE A 185 -6.33 -11.03 5.17
N PHE A 186 -6.16 -11.77 6.26
CA PHE A 186 -4.84 -12.02 6.84
C PHE A 186 -4.03 -13.07 6.07
N TYR A 187 -4.66 -14.11 5.55
CA TYR A 187 -3.99 -15.14 4.75
C TYR A 187 -3.45 -14.57 3.43
N PHE A 188 -4.23 -13.72 2.75
CA PHE A 188 -3.84 -13.15 1.46
C PHE A 188 -3.02 -11.84 1.55
N LYS A 189 -2.69 -11.40 2.77
CA LYS A 189 -1.97 -10.15 3.05
C LYS A 189 -0.63 -10.04 2.33
N GLU A 190 0.08 -11.15 2.16
CA GLU A 190 1.45 -11.12 1.62
C GLU A 190 1.54 -11.44 0.12
N ARG A 191 0.60 -12.19 -0.46
CA ARG A 191 0.72 -12.67 -1.86
C ARG A 191 -0.26 -12.01 -2.86
N TRP A 192 -1.39 -11.45 -2.42
CA TRP A 192 -2.52 -11.10 -3.33
C TRP A 192 -3.16 -9.71 -3.10
N ILE A 193 -2.84 -9.02 -1.99
CA ILE A 193 -3.54 -7.79 -1.54
C ILE A 193 -3.16 -6.50 -2.29
N SER A 194 -2.17 -6.52 -3.18
CA SER A 194 -1.87 -5.37 -4.06
C SER A 194 -2.93 -5.15 -5.16
N VAL A 195 -3.83 -6.10 -5.39
CA VAL A 195 -4.82 -6.04 -6.48
C VAL A 195 -6.15 -5.48 -5.98
N CYS A 196 -6.54 -4.31 -6.50
CA CYS A 196 -7.76 -3.58 -6.12
C CYS A 196 -9.02 -4.46 -6.10
N TRP A 197 -9.24 -5.28 -7.14
CA TRP A 197 -10.43 -6.14 -7.24
C TRP A 197 -10.59 -7.12 -6.07
N LYS A 198 -9.49 -7.73 -5.59
CA LYS A 198 -9.53 -8.70 -4.49
C LYS A 198 -9.88 -8.03 -3.15
N ARG A 199 -9.52 -6.75 -3.01
CA ARG A 199 -9.86 -5.93 -1.84
C ARG A 199 -11.34 -5.57 -1.84
N CYS A 200 -11.87 -5.19 -3.01
CA CYS A 200 -13.30 -5.00 -3.18
C CYS A 200 -14.07 -6.28 -2.87
N LEU A 201 -13.56 -7.46 -3.25
CA LEU A 201 -14.18 -8.74 -2.91
C LEU A 201 -14.24 -8.99 -1.38
N CYS A 202 -13.15 -8.72 -0.66
CA CYS A 202 -13.15 -8.88 0.80
C CYS A 202 -14.07 -7.85 1.50
N ALA A 203 -14.09 -6.60 1.03
CA ALA A 203 -15.02 -5.59 1.53
C ALA A 203 -16.49 -5.96 1.27
N LEU A 204 -16.75 -6.56 0.10
CA LEU A 204 -18.06 -7.03 -0.30
C LEU A 204 -18.54 -8.17 0.60
N LEU A 205 -17.69 -9.15 0.89
CA LEU A 205 -18.02 -10.25 1.81
C LEU A 205 -18.44 -9.71 3.18
N LEU A 206 -17.62 -8.84 3.78
CA LEU A 206 -17.95 -8.20 5.06
C LEU A 206 -19.26 -7.41 5.02
N ALA A 207 -19.51 -6.65 3.96
CA ALA A 207 -20.73 -5.87 3.82
C ALA A 207 -21.97 -6.78 3.68
N VAL A 208 -21.84 -7.87 2.92
CA VAL A 208 -22.88 -8.90 2.77
C VAL A 208 -23.14 -9.60 4.10
N GLY A 209 -22.13 -9.93 4.90
CA GLY A 209 -22.33 -10.55 6.20
C GLY A 209 -23.03 -9.63 7.20
N VAL A 210 -22.63 -8.36 7.27
CA VAL A 210 -23.29 -7.37 8.14
C VAL A 210 -24.75 -7.16 7.73
N CYS A 211 -25.02 -7.01 6.43
CA CYS A 211 -26.39 -6.92 5.87
C CYS A 211 -27.21 -8.18 6.08
N GLY A 212 -26.63 -9.33 5.77
CA GLY A 212 -27.25 -10.64 5.91
C GLY A 212 -27.68 -10.89 7.35
N MET A 213 -26.81 -10.59 8.33
CA MET A 213 -27.17 -10.71 9.74
C MET A 213 -28.31 -9.78 10.13
N HIS A 214 -28.22 -8.48 9.80
CA HIS A 214 -29.22 -7.49 10.18
C HIS A 214 -30.62 -7.83 9.65
N PHE A 215 -30.73 -8.15 8.36
CA PHE A 215 -32.02 -8.47 7.76
C PHE A 215 -32.54 -9.85 8.18
N THR A 216 -31.66 -10.83 8.42
CA THR A 216 -32.07 -12.13 8.97
C THR A 216 -32.69 -11.96 10.37
N ALA A 217 -32.07 -11.14 11.22
CA ALA A 217 -32.62 -10.84 12.55
C ALA A 217 -33.94 -10.05 12.47
N SER A 218 -34.11 -9.18 11.46
CA SER A 218 -35.29 -8.34 11.28
C SER A 218 -36.48 -9.06 10.66
N VAL A 219 -36.27 -9.97 9.70
CA VAL A 219 -37.35 -10.74 9.02
C VAL A 219 -38.16 -11.60 9.99
N GLY A 220 -37.54 -12.11 11.05
CA GLY A 220 -38.24 -12.89 12.06
C GLY A 220 -38.96 -12.06 13.12
N CYS A 221 -38.75 -10.75 13.17
CA CYS A 221 -39.16 -9.90 14.28
C CYS A 221 -40.65 -9.55 14.24
N GLN A 222 -41.31 -9.64 15.39
CA GLN A 222 -42.65 -9.10 15.59
C GLN A 222 -42.56 -7.80 16.38
N TYR A 223 -43.21 -6.75 15.87
CA TYR A 223 -43.21 -5.41 16.46
C TYR A 223 -44.52 -5.22 17.23
N GLN A 224 -44.44 -5.33 18.56
CA GLN A 224 -45.58 -5.06 19.43
C GLN A 224 -45.56 -3.61 19.90
N LEU A 225 -46.64 -2.87 19.65
CA LEU A 225 -46.71 -1.45 19.99
C LEU A 225 -46.73 -1.26 21.51
N LYS A 226 -45.76 -0.53 22.07
CA LYS A 226 -45.69 -0.24 23.51
C LYS A 226 -46.39 1.08 23.85
N ARG A 227 -46.17 2.10 23.03
CA ARG A 227 -46.71 3.45 23.23
C ARG A 227 -46.78 4.20 21.90
N ILE A 228 -47.83 4.98 21.69
CA ILE A 228 -47.93 5.92 20.57
C ILE A 228 -47.05 7.15 20.89
N PRO A 229 -46.04 7.47 20.06
CA PRO A 229 -45.18 8.62 20.28
C PRO A 229 -45.93 9.97 20.15
N PRO A 230 -45.51 11.02 20.90
CA PRO A 230 -46.02 12.38 20.71
C PRO A 230 -45.63 12.95 19.34
N GLU A 231 -46.36 13.96 18.84
CA GLU A 231 -46.19 14.51 17.47
C GLU A 231 -44.79 15.03 17.14
N ALA A 232 -43.98 15.42 18.14
CA ALA A 232 -42.59 15.87 17.96
C ALA A 232 -41.55 14.72 17.87
N ALA A 233 -41.96 13.46 18.10
CA ALA A 233 -41.08 12.30 18.04
C ALA A 233 -40.57 11.88 16.63
N PRO A 234 -41.16 12.26 15.49
CA PRO A 234 -40.62 11.95 14.16
C PRO A 234 -39.20 12.47 13.94
N ASP A 235 -38.83 13.59 14.56
CA ASP A 235 -37.49 14.18 14.49
C ASP A 235 -36.44 13.28 15.13
N ALA A 236 -36.78 12.63 16.26
CA ALA A 236 -35.90 11.70 16.96
C ALA A 236 -35.54 10.45 16.13
N ARG A 237 -36.39 10.06 15.17
CA ARG A 237 -36.09 8.98 14.21
C ARG A 237 -35.16 9.46 13.08
N ASN A 238 -35.23 10.72 12.68
CA ASN A 238 -34.43 11.26 11.59
C ASN A 238 -32.98 11.54 12.02
N THR A 239 -32.76 11.96 13.27
CA THR A 239 -31.44 12.27 13.83
C THR A 239 -30.38 11.17 13.59
N PRO A 240 -30.58 9.89 14.00
CA PRO A 240 -29.56 8.85 13.81
C PRO A 240 -29.29 8.55 12.33
N VAL A 241 -30.30 8.68 11.46
CA VAL A 241 -30.14 8.46 10.01
C VAL A 241 -29.37 9.61 9.36
N ILE A 242 -29.63 10.86 9.76
CA ILE A 242 -28.87 12.02 9.29
C ILE A 242 -27.40 11.90 9.71
N VAL A 243 -27.14 11.55 10.98
CA VAL A 243 -25.78 11.31 11.47
C VAL A 243 -25.11 10.16 10.72
N ALA A 244 -25.82 9.06 10.49
CA ALA A 244 -25.29 7.94 9.71
C ALA A 244 -24.96 8.35 8.27
N ALA A 245 -25.84 9.12 7.61
CA ALA A 245 -25.64 9.60 6.25
C ALA A 245 -24.42 10.54 6.14
N THR A 246 -24.25 11.47 7.08
CA THR A 246 -23.07 12.36 7.09
C THR A 246 -21.77 11.59 7.32
N MET A 247 -21.78 10.60 8.21
CA MET A 247 -20.61 9.74 8.46
C MET A 247 -20.26 8.89 7.25
N CYS A 248 -21.23 8.29 6.56
CA CYS A 248 -21.01 7.56 5.31
C CYS A 248 -20.46 8.47 4.21
N PHE A 249 -20.93 9.72 4.11
CA PHE A 249 -20.41 10.69 3.14
C PHE A 249 -18.94 11.04 3.42
N VAL A 250 -18.58 11.31 4.68
CA VAL A 250 -17.18 11.56 5.09
C VAL A 250 -16.31 10.33 4.85
N ALA A 251 -16.83 9.13 5.12
CA ALA A 251 -16.14 7.87 4.86
C ALA A 251 -15.83 7.66 3.37
N ALA A 252 -16.83 7.89 2.50
CA ALA A 252 -16.66 7.79 1.06
C ALA A 252 -15.64 8.82 0.54
N LEU A 253 -15.72 10.08 1.00
CA LEU A 253 -14.76 11.13 0.63
C LEU A 253 -13.34 10.78 1.08
N SER A 254 -13.16 10.32 2.32
CA SER A 254 -11.85 9.92 2.84
C SER A 254 -11.26 8.74 2.06
N CYS A 255 -12.08 7.74 1.71
CA CYS A 255 -11.68 6.62 0.86
C CYS A 255 -11.20 7.12 -0.53
N LEU A 256 -11.96 8.01 -1.17
CA LEU A 256 -11.60 8.60 -2.46
C LEU A 256 -10.29 9.41 -2.39
N LEU A 257 -10.11 10.23 -1.34
CA LEU A 257 -8.88 10.98 -1.13
C LEU A 257 -7.67 10.07 -0.94
N ILE A 258 -7.81 8.98 -0.19
CA ILE A 258 -6.76 7.98 0.03
C ILE A 258 -6.38 7.28 -1.29
N LEU A 259 -7.37 6.90 -2.10
CA LEU A 259 -7.16 6.31 -3.42
C LEU A 259 -6.48 7.29 -4.38
N PHE A 260 -6.94 8.54 -4.42
CA PHE A 260 -6.35 9.59 -5.24
C PHE A 260 -4.91 9.88 -4.82
N TYR A 261 -4.64 10.02 -3.53
CA TYR A 261 -3.30 10.23 -2.99
C TYR A 261 -2.34 9.11 -3.41
N VAL A 262 -2.77 7.84 -3.38
CA VAL A 262 -1.93 6.74 -3.84
C VAL A 262 -1.73 6.73 -5.32
N ARG A 263 -2.79 6.97 -6.10
CA ARG A 263 -2.65 7.01 -7.55
C ARG A 263 -1.69 8.12 -7.96
N TYR A 264 -1.86 9.31 -7.39
CA TYR A 264 -0.97 10.45 -7.57
C TYR A 264 0.47 10.09 -7.19
N ARG A 265 0.69 9.54 -5.99
CA ARG A 265 2.01 9.15 -5.52
C ARG A 265 2.66 8.07 -6.39
N ASN A 266 1.91 7.05 -6.79
CA ASN A 266 2.42 5.98 -7.66
C ASN A 266 2.82 6.52 -9.03
N ILE A 267 2.08 7.49 -9.57
CA ILE A 267 2.46 8.20 -10.80
C ILE A 267 3.75 8.99 -10.59
N VAL A 268 3.88 9.71 -9.48
CA VAL A 268 5.10 10.46 -9.15
C VAL A 268 6.31 9.52 -9.00
N LEU A 269 6.15 8.40 -8.30
CA LEU A 269 7.19 7.38 -8.14
C LEU A 269 7.54 6.70 -9.47
N ALA A 270 6.55 6.32 -10.27
CA ALA A 270 6.76 5.73 -11.60
C ALA A 270 7.46 6.70 -12.55
N ASN A 271 7.16 8.01 -12.46
CA ASN A 271 7.86 9.04 -13.22
C ASN A 271 9.33 9.16 -12.79
N ARG A 272 9.67 8.92 -11.52
CA ARG A 272 11.08 8.85 -11.08
C ARG A 272 11.81 7.65 -11.68
N ALA A 273 11.11 6.56 -12.00
CA ALA A 273 11.71 5.39 -12.65
C ALA A 273 12.20 5.67 -14.09
N GLN A 274 11.81 6.79 -14.68
CA GLN A 274 12.31 7.23 -15.99
C GLN A 274 13.56 8.11 -15.88
N HIS A 275 14.02 8.36 -14.65
CA HIS A 275 15.19 9.18 -14.39
C HIS A 275 16.43 8.32 -14.14
N MET A 276 17.59 8.96 -14.17
CA MET A 276 18.82 8.33 -13.68
C MET A 276 18.88 8.49 -12.17
N MET A 277 18.91 7.35 -11.48
CA MET A 277 18.79 7.26 -10.04
C MET A 277 20.00 6.53 -9.47
N LEU A 278 20.38 6.92 -8.27
CA LEU A 278 21.34 6.24 -7.42
C LEU A 278 20.58 5.62 -6.25
N ALA A 279 20.72 4.33 -6.01
CA ALA A 279 20.07 3.64 -4.89
C ALA A 279 21.07 2.89 -4.02
N CYS A 280 20.67 2.60 -2.79
CA CYS A 280 21.41 1.70 -1.91
C CYS A 280 20.65 0.38 -1.76
N ALA A 281 21.33 -0.72 -2.04
CA ALA A 281 20.86 -2.08 -1.80
C ALA A 281 21.76 -2.72 -0.73
N TYR A 282 21.35 -2.55 0.52
CA TYR A 282 22.05 -3.13 1.67
C TYR A 282 21.36 -4.39 2.15
N PHE A 283 22.15 -5.42 2.46
CA PHE A 283 21.66 -6.73 2.84
C PHE A 283 22.12 -7.10 4.25
N ASP A 284 21.20 -7.70 5.00
CA ASP A 284 21.46 -8.37 6.26
C ASP A 284 22.20 -9.71 6.03
N GLU A 285 22.78 -10.29 7.08
CA GLU A 285 23.41 -11.62 7.06
C GLU A 285 22.46 -12.72 6.59
N HIS A 286 21.16 -12.55 6.83
CA HIS A 286 20.10 -13.47 6.39
C HIS A 286 19.59 -13.19 4.96
N GLY A 287 20.14 -12.20 4.25
CA GLY A 287 19.71 -11.83 2.89
C GLY A 287 18.45 -10.97 2.83
N ASN A 288 18.03 -10.36 3.95
CA ASN A 288 16.97 -9.36 3.96
C ASN A 288 17.49 -8.05 3.38
N ILE A 289 16.69 -7.38 2.56
CA ILE A 289 17.06 -6.10 1.94
C ILE A 289 16.58 -4.91 2.78
N MET A 290 17.42 -3.89 2.87
CA MET A 290 17.09 -2.63 3.52
C MET A 290 16.09 -1.84 2.68
N VAL A 291 14.99 -1.43 3.30
CA VAL A 291 13.95 -0.61 2.70
C VAL A 291 13.58 0.55 3.61
N THR A 292 13.06 1.61 3.00
CA THR A 292 12.38 2.67 3.73
C THR A 292 11.12 2.13 4.42
N ASN A 293 10.52 2.94 5.32
CA ASN A 293 9.23 2.61 5.94
C ASN A 293 8.09 2.31 4.95
N GLU A 294 8.29 2.59 3.66
CA GLU A 294 7.34 2.41 2.58
C GLU A 294 7.62 1.19 1.70
N GLY A 295 8.67 0.42 2.00
CA GLY A 295 9.03 -0.79 1.23
C GLY A 295 9.77 -0.51 -0.08
N THR A 296 10.31 0.70 -0.26
CA THR A 296 11.13 1.07 -1.42
C THR A 296 12.60 1.19 -1.03
N LEU A 297 13.51 1.07 -2.00
CA LEU A 297 14.93 1.27 -1.75
C LEU A 297 15.24 2.76 -1.53
N PRO A 298 16.12 3.10 -0.57
CA PRO A 298 16.67 4.44 -0.45
C PRO A 298 17.33 4.83 -1.77
N SER A 299 16.91 5.95 -2.35
CA SER A 299 17.39 6.38 -3.66
C SER A 299 17.33 7.89 -3.83
N GLN A 300 18.32 8.41 -4.55
CA GLN A 300 18.49 9.82 -4.89
C GLN A 300 18.57 9.99 -6.41
N ARG A 301 18.03 11.10 -6.92
CA ARG A 301 18.01 11.37 -8.36
C ARG A 301 19.29 12.07 -8.80
N ILE A 302 19.92 11.54 -9.85
CA ILE A 302 21.09 12.15 -10.50
C ILE A 302 20.63 13.16 -11.56
N ALA A 303 19.87 12.69 -12.57
CA ALA A 303 19.46 13.50 -13.72
C ALA A 303 18.07 13.08 -14.25
N LYS A 304 17.37 13.93 -15.03
CA LYS A 304 16.12 13.51 -15.69
C LYS A 304 16.39 12.46 -16.76
N ARG A 305 17.38 12.70 -17.61
CA ARG A 305 17.91 11.77 -18.60
C ARG A 305 19.37 12.13 -18.83
N PHE A 306 20.18 11.15 -19.21
CA PHE A 306 21.49 11.44 -19.79
C PHE A 306 21.27 11.87 -21.24
N VAL A 307 21.87 12.99 -21.62
CA VAL A 307 21.74 13.53 -22.97
C VAL A 307 22.66 12.71 -23.87
N LEU A 308 22.07 11.78 -24.62
CA LEU A 308 22.77 10.97 -25.61
C LEU A 308 22.66 11.71 -26.95
N GLN A 309 23.78 12.18 -27.50
CA GLN A 309 23.80 12.93 -28.76
C GLN A 309 23.85 12.01 -30.00
N LYS A 310 24.32 10.75 -29.87
CA LYS A 310 24.35 9.77 -30.97
C LYS A 310 23.19 8.78 -30.84
N PHE A 311 22.63 8.37 -31.99
CA PHE A 311 21.49 7.44 -32.07
C PHE A 311 21.74 6.06 -31.45
N ASP A 312 23.01 5.62 -31.37
CA ASP A 312 23.43 4.32 -30.84
C ASP A 312 24.15 4.41 -29.47
N ASP A 313 24.18 5.60 -28.84
CA ASP A 313 24.82 5.78 -27.54
C ASP A 313 23.86 5.36 -26.43
N HIS A 314 24.26 4.41 -25.59
CA HIS A 314 23.51 3.98 -24.40
C HIS A 314 24.43 4.15 -23.21
N PHE A 315 23.98 4.86 -22.17
CA PHE A 315 24.75 4.96 -20.94
C PHE A 315 24.80 3.58 -20.30
N GLY A 316 25.97 2.96 -20.33
CA GLY A 316 26.18 1.62 -19.79
C GLY A 316 27.65 1.44 -19.43
N ILE A 317 28.04 0.20 -19.19
CA ILE A 317 29.37 -0.14 -18.70
C ILE A 317 30.48 0.32 -19.68
N HIS A 318 30.15 0.51 -20.95
CA HIS A 318 31.07 0.95 -22.00
C HIS A 318 31.25 2.47 -22.09
N HIS A 319 30.43 3.25 -21.37
CA HIS A 319 30.42 4.70 -21.53
C HIS A 319 31.58 5.34 -20.73
N PRO A 320 32.34 6.32 -21.27
CA PRO A 320 33.48 6.94 -20.57
C PRO A 320 33.11 7.58 -19.22
N VAL A 321 31.89 8.11 -19.10
CA VAL A 321 31.37 8.64 -17.84
C VAL A 321 31.13 7.54 -16.80
N TRP A 322 30.77 6.31 -17.20
CA TRP A 322 30.64 5.19 -16.28
C TRP A 322 31.99 4.83 -15.65
N PHE A 323 33.05 4.72 -16.45
CA PHE A 323 34.41 4.46 -15.94
C PHE A 323 34.88 5.54 -14.96
N TRP A 324 34.57 6.80 -15.24
CA TRP A 324 34.86 7.89 -14.32
C TRP A 324 34.07 7.74 -13.01
N ILE A 325 32.76 7.44 -13.09
CA ILE A 325 31.91 7.18 -11.92
C ILE A 325 32.46 6.03 -11.08
N TRP A 326 32.82 4.93 -11.73
CA TRP A 326 33.40 3.77 -11.08
C TRP A 326 34.67 4.15 -10.30
N LYS A 327 35.60 4.86 -10.95
CA LYS A 327 36.86 5.31 -10.32
C LYS A 327 36.63 6.24 -9.14
N VAL A 328 35.72 7.21 -9.26
CA VAL A 328 35.39 8.15 -8.17
C VAL A 328 34.68 7.44 -7.03
N SER A 329 33.83 6.45 -7.32
CA SER A 329 33.12 5.69 -6.30
C SER A 329 34.04 4.87 -5.39
N SER A 330 35.23 4.51 -5.89
CA SER A 330 36.28 3.82 -5.14
C SER A 330 37.23 4.75 -4.37
N ASP A 331 37.32 6.02 -4.74
CA ASP A 331 38.17 7.01 -4.05
C ASP A 331 37.51 8.38 -3.95
N TRP A 332 36.60 8.49 -2.97
CA TRP A 332 35.86 9.72 -2.69
C TRP A 332 36.74 10.88 -2.21
N ASN A 333 37.93 10.61 -1.68
CA ASN A 333 38.84 11.64 -1.17
C ASN A 333 39.23 12.63 -2.27
N SER A 334 39.31 12.17 -3.52
CA SER A 334 39.65 12.99 -4.68
C SER A 334 38.60 14.05 -5.05
N VAL A 335 37.33 13.85 -4.66
CA VAL A 335 36.20 14.71 -5.09
C VAL A 335 35.43 15.34 -3.92
N ALA A 336 35.54 14.81 -2.70
CA ALA A 336 34.74 15.22 -1.53
C ALA A 336 34.74 16.74 -1.30
N ASP A 337 35.91 17.39 -1.39
CA ASP A 337 36.08 18.84 -1.17
C ASP A 337 35.41 19.71 -2.25
N LEU A 338 35.17 19.14 -3.43
CA LEU A 338 34.56 19.86 -4.56
C LEU A 338 33.03 19.82 -4.53
N ILE A 339 32.43 18.87 -3.80
CA ILE A 339 30.97 18.63 -3.78
C ILE A 339 30.17 19.89 -3.40
N PRO A 340 30.56 20.70 -2.40
CA PRO A 340 29.85 21.94 -2.09
C PRO A 340 29.83 22.94 -3.26
N ARG A 341 30.94 23.04 -4.02
CA ARG A 341 31.05 23.91 -5.19
C ARG A 341 30.21 23.39 -6.35
N MET A 342 30.26 22.07 -6.60
CA MET A 342 29.41 21.40 -7.60
C MET A 342 27.92 21.63 -7.30
N ARG A 343 27.51 21.50 -6.02
CA ARG A 343 26.13 21.77 -5.59
C ARG A 343 25.71 23.21 -5.88
N ALA A 344 26.57 24.19 -5.57
CA ALA A 344 26.28 25.60 -5.86
C ALA A 344 26.21 25.89 -7.36
N HIS A 345 27.07 25.25 -8.17
CA HIS A 345 27.05 25.35 -9.63
C HIS A 345 25.74 24.80 -10.19
N LEU A 346 25.37 23.56 -9.86
CA LEU A 346 24.12 22.94 -10.31
C LEU A 346 22.88 23.75 -9.91
N GLN A 347 22.86 24.38 -8.74
CA GLN A 347 21.75 25.25 -8.32
C GLN A 347 21.64 26.48 -9.22
N ARG A 348 22.76 27.13 -9.56
CA ARG A 348 22.76 28.29 -10.48
C ARG A 348 22.33 27.89 -11.88
N THR A 349 22.86 26.77 -12.39
CA THR A 349 22.55 26.30 -13.76
C THR A 349 21.09 25.85 -13.86
N ASN A 350 20.54 25.16 -12.85
CA ASN A 350 19.11 24.80 -12.84
C ASN A 350 18.18 26.01 -12.78
N VAL A 351 18.55 27.08 -12.06
CA VAL A 351 17.76 28.32 -11.97
C VAL A 351 17.80 29.11 -13.29
N THR A 352 18.94 29.12 -13.96
CA THR A 352 19.13 29.86 -15.23
C THR A 352 18.45 29.14 -16.41
N THR A 353 18.36 27.81 -16.36
CA THR A 353 17.88 26.97 -17.47
C THR A 353 16.45 26.45 -17.22
N GLY A 354 15.55 27.30 -16.74
CA GLY A 354 14.25 27.00 -16.09
C GLY A 354 13.32 25.92 -16.69
N TYR A 355 13.56 25.41 -17.89
CA TYR A 355 12.95 24.19 -18.41
C TYR A 355 13.97 23.46 -19.32
N ASN A 356 14.03 22.13 -19.20
CA ASN A 356 14.48 21.17 -20.22
C ASN A 356 16.01 20.93 -20.43
N THR A 357 16.59 19.96 -19.72
CA THR A 357 17.49 18.96 -20.34
C THR A 357 16.71 17.97 -21.25
N ALA A 358 15.67 18.49 -21.92
CA ALA A 358 14.72 17.77 -22.75
C ALA A 358 14.30 18.56 -24.02
N ALA A 359 15.09 19.55 -24.44
CA ALA A 359 15.22 19.84 -25.86
C ALA A 359 16.43 19.00 -26.30
N SER A 360 16.30 17.83 -26.92
CA SER A 360 15.76 17.69 -28.29
C SER A 360 16.18 18.84 -29.19
N SER A 361 17.47 19.18 -29.22
CA SER A 361 18.12 19.35 -30.52
C SER A 361 18.05 17.99 -31.20
N ARG A 362 16.92 17.74 -31.86
CA ARG A 362 16.75 16.74 -32.92
C ARG A 362 17.60 17.12 -34.16
N SER A 363 18.63 17.94 -33.97
CA SER A 363 19.65 18.29 -34.95
C SER A 363 20.68 17.18 -34.92
N SER A 364 20.82 16.48 -36.02
CA SER A 364 21.86 15.48 -36.30
C SER A 364 23.28 16.05 -36.35
N ILE A 365 23.53 17.20 -35.72
CA ILE A 365 24.82 17.89 -35.72
C ILE A 365 25.45 17.62 -34.35
N TYR A 366 26.51 16.82 -34.35
CA TYR A 366 27.36 16.60 -33.19
C TYR A 366 28.03 17.91 -32.83
N ASP A 367 27.81 18.37 -31.59
CA ASP A 367 28.46 19.54 -31.04
C ASP A 367 29.24 19.13 -29.79
N GLU A 368 30.56 19.16 -29.91
CA GLU A 368 31.51 18.63 -28.93
C GLU A 368 31.50 19.43 -27.62
N GLU A 369 31.32 20.75 -27.70
CA GLU A 369 31.23 21.63 -26.52
C GLU A 369 29.96 21.33 -25.71
N SER A 370 28.82 21.24 -26.38
CA SER A 370 27.54 20.89 -25.74
C SER A 370 27.58 19.49 -25.10
N TYR A 371 28.25 18.52 -25.73
CA TYR A 371 28.44 17.19 -25.15
C TYR A 371 29.29 17.26 -23.89
N HIS A 372 30.42 17.96 -23.94
CA HIS A 372 31.32 18.11 -22.81
C HIS A 372 30.59 18.71 -21.59
N ASP A 373 29.88 19.82 -21.80
CA ASP A 373 29.09 20.48 -20.75
C ASP A 373 28.04 19.55 -20.14
N SER A 374 27.34 18.77 -20.97
CA SER A 374 26.33 17.82 -20.49
C SER A 374 26.95 16.70 -19.64
N THR A 375 28.13 16.21 -20.02
CA THR A 375 28.85 15.18 -19.24
C THR A 375 29.39 15.73 -17.93
N VAL A 376 29.85 16.98 -17.90
CA VAL A 376 30.30 17.65 -16.66
C VAL A 376 29.13 17.80 -15.69
N LEU A 377 27.99 18.34 -16.16
CA LEU A 377 26.79 18.51 -15.32
C LEU A 377 26.29 17.17 -14.77
N PHE A 378 26.40 16.08 -15.54
CA PHE A 378 26.03 14.75 -15.06
C PHE A 378 26.98 14.23 -13.98
N ARG A 379 28.31 14.41 -14.16
CA ARG A 379 29.32 14.04 -13.17
C ARG A 379 29.13 14.78 -11.86
N GLU A 380 28.87 16.09 -11.93
CA GLU A 380 28.54 16.90 -10.76
C GLU A 380 27.24 16.42 -10.09
N GLY A 381 26.20 16.15 -10.89
CA GLY A 381 24.92 15.63 -10.40
C GLY A 381 25.07 14.29 -9.67
N TYR A 382 25.96 13.43 -10.17
CA TYR A 382 26.29 12.15 -9.53
C TYR A 382 26.93 12.34 -8.14
N CYS A 383 27.96 13.19 -8.05
CA CYS A 383 28.66 13.44 -6.77
C CYS A 383 27.72 14.06 -5.73
N VAL A 384 26.89 15.02 -6.13
CA VAL A 384 25.91 15.63 -5.22
C VAL A 384 24.84 14.61 -4.80
N ALA A 385 24.34 13.78 -5.72
CA ALA A 385 23.37 12.75 -5.40
C ALA A 385 23.94 11.68 -4.44
N ALA A 386 25.20 11.29 -4.60
CA ALA A 386 25.88 10.37 -3.69
C ALA A 386 26.06 10.98 -2.29
N ALA A 387 26.46 12.25 -2.20
CA ALA A 387 26.58 12.96 -0.93
C ALA A 387 25.23 13.12 -0.22
N ASP A 388 24.16 13.45 -0.96
CA ASP A 388 22.80 13.54 -0.42
C ASP A 388 22.31 12.18 0.08
N LEU A 389 22.63 11.09 -0.64
CA LEU A 389 22.27 9.73 -0.26
C LEU A 389 23.02 9.28 1.01
N ALA A 390 24.32 9.59 1.13
CA ALA A 390 25.10 9.36 2.34
C ALA A 390 24.53 10.12 3.55
N ALA A 391 24.16 11.39 3.34
CA ALA A 391 23.51 12.21 4.37
C ALA A 391 22.13 11.64 4.80
N GLN A 392 21.34 11.13 3.84
CA GLN A 392 20.06 10.48 4.12
C GLN A 392 20.23 9.19 4.94
N LEU A 393 21.31 8.45 4.69
CA LEU A 393 21.67 7.22 5.40
C LEU A 393 22.40 7.48 6.72
N GLN A 394 22.71 8.74 7.05
CA GLN A 394 23.48 9.14 8.23
C GLN A 394 24.84 8.43 8.32
N VAL A 395 25.53 8.32 7.18
CA VAL A 395 26.88 7.76 7.06
C VAL A 395 27.83 8.75 6.39
N PRO A 396 29.15 8.66 6.67
CA PRO A 396 30.13 9.42 5.91
C PRO A 396 30.12 9.00 4.43
N LEU A 397 30.42 9.94 3.53
CA LEU A 397 30.53 9.66 2.11
C LEU A 397 31.73 8.74 1.81
N VAL A 398 32.87 9.03 2.45
CA VAL A 398 34.08 8.23 2.38
C VAL A 398 33.84 6.92 3.13
N ASP A 399 34.04 5.80 2.43
CA ASP A 399 33.87 4.41 2.89
C ASP A 399 32.46 3.99 3.38
N GLY A 400 31.55 4.93 3.66
CA GLY A 400 30.24 4.62 4.23
C GLY A 400 29.20 4.09 3.23
N LEU A 401 29.26 4.48 1.95
CA LEU A 401 28.30 3.99 0.93
C LEU A 401 28.61 2.57 0.43
N GLY A 402 29.86 2.13 0.56
CA GLY A 402 30.33 0.85 0.04
C GLY A 402 30.59 0.85 -1.47
N PRO A 403 30.89 -0.32 -2.04
CA PRO A 403 31.20 -0.47 -3.46
C PRO A 403 29.98 -0.22 -4.36
N LEU A 404 30.24 0.36 -5.53
CA LEU A 404 29.26 0.51 -6.60
C LEU A 404 29.09 -0.83 -7.33
N TYR A 405 27.85 -1.18 -7.68
CA TYR A 405 27.53 -2.38 -8.46
C TYR A 405 28.05 -2.25 -9.90
N ASP A 406 28.63 -3.33 -10.42
CA ASP A 406 29.35 -3.38 -11.70
C ASP A 406 28.45 -3.21 -12.94
N GLN A 407 27.12 -3.29 -12.77
CA GLN A 407 26.16 -3.14 -13.86
C GLN A 407 25.19 -1.98 -13.65
N VAL A 408 24.75 -1.40 -14.76
CA VAL A 408 23.68 -0.41 -14.81
C VAL A 408 22.35 -1.13 -15.02
N LEU A 409 21.37 -0.87 -14.16
CA LEU A 409 20.06 -1.50 -14.24
C LEU A 409 19.04 -0.59 -14.96
N GLY A 410 18.47 -1.10 -16.05
CA GLY A 410 17.40 -0.43 -16.78
C GLY A 410 16.08 -0.37 -16.00
N THR A 411 15.50 0.82 -15.90
CA THR A 411 14.18 1.05 -15.26
C THR A 411 13.15 1.56 -16.28
N GLY A 412 11.86 1.51 -15.93
CA GLY A 412 10.79 1.92 -16.86
C GLY A 412 10.44 0.89 -17.94
N LEU A 413 10.81 -0.37 -17.72
CA LEU A 413 10.67 -1.49 -18.66
C LEU A 413 9.25 -2.04 -18.78
N LEU A 414 8.38 -1.78 -17.79
CA LEU A 414 7.08 -2.43 -17.64
C LEU A 414 6.16 -2.25 -18.88
N THR A 415 6.13 -1.04 -19.46
CA THR A 415 5.33 -0.77 -20.66
C THR A 415 5.88 -1.49 -21.89
N ALA A 416 7.21 -1.46 -22.09
CA ALA A 416 7.86 -2.12 -23.22
C ALA A 416 7.67 -3.65 -23.14
N TYR A 417 7.78 -4.22 -21.94
CA TYR A 417 7.59 -5.65 -21.69
C TYR A 417 6.14 -6.09 -21.95
N GLN A 418 5.15 -5.32 -21.50
CA GLN A 418 3.73 -5.59 -21.77
C GLN A 418 3.37 -5.54 -23.26
N HIS A 419 3.94 -4.57 -23.99
CA HIS A 419 3.77 -4.49 -25.44
C HIS A 419 4.49 -5.65 -26.16
N GLY A 420 5.67 -6.05 -25.67
CA GLY A 420 6.40 -7.18 -26.23
C GLY A 420 5.68 -8.51 -26.07
N LEU A 421 5.09 -8.77 -24.90
CA LEU A 421 4.25 -9.95 -24.69
C LEU A 421 3.04 -9.98 -25.62
N LYS A 422 2.35 -8.84 -25.82
CA LYS A 422 1.23 -8.74 -26.76
C LYS A 422 1.64 -8.93 -28.23
N ALA A 423 2.85 -8.50 -28.61
CA ALA A 423 3.38 -8.69 -29.96
C ALA A 423 3.84 -10.13 -30.23
N LEU A 424 4.35 -10.82 -29.19
CA LEU A 424 4.70 -12.24 -29.24
C LEU A 424 3.45 -13.12 -29.40
N ASP A 425 2.38 -12.77 -28.67
CA ASP A 425 1.06 -13.43 -28.75
C ASP A 425 0.41 -13.24 -30.14
N ASN A 426 0.71 -12.11 -30.80
CA ASN A 426 0.26 -11.80 -32.16
C ASN A 426 1.20 -12.33 -33.28
N GLY A 427 2.18 -13.18 -32.95
CA GLY A 427 3.04 -13.85 -33.94
C GLY A 427 4.02 -12.97 -34.72
N THR A 428 4.19 -11.70 -34.34
CA THR A 428 5.13 -10.78 -35.01
C THR A 428 6.54 -10.89 -34.44
N THR A 429 7.46 -11.48 -35.20
CA THR A 429 8.89 -11.66 -34.85
C THR A 429 9.72 -10.43 -35.21
N GLN A 430 9.35 -9.24 -34.73
CA GLN A 430 10.26 -8.09 -34.77
C GLN A 430 11.11 -8.07 -33.50
N GLN A 431 12.42 -7.90 -33.68
CA GLN A 431 13.42 -7.81 -32.64
C GLN A 431 13.15 -6.53 -31.81
N LEU A 432 12.33 -6.68 -30.77
CA LEU A 432 11.91 -5.57 -29.92
C LEU A 432 13.13 -5.06 -29.16
N THR A 433 13.67 -3.93 -29.60
CA THR A 433 14.59 -3.12 -28.80
C THR A 433 13.80 -2.65 -27.57
N ILE A 434 14.02 -3.33 -26.45
CA ILE A 434 13.44 -2.94 -25.17
C ILE A 434 14.07 -1.59 -24.80
N PHE A 435 13.37 -0.50 -25.09
CA PHE A 435 13.83 0.85 -24.74
C PHE A 435 13.68 1.07 -23.24
N GLU A 436 14.81 1.01 -22.53
CA GLU A 436 14.94 1.46 -21.15
C GLU A 436 14.65 2.96 -21.07
N LYS A 437 13.70 3.35 -20.21
CA LYS A 437 13.31 4.77 -20.07
C LYS A 437 14.11 5.50 -19.01
N GLY A 438 14.65 4.78 -18.04
CA GLY A 438 15.53 5.27 -16.98
C GLY A 438 16.60 4.25 -16.64
N GLN A 439 17.52 4.63 -15.76
CA GLN A 439 18.65 3.80 -15.35
C GLN A 439 18.93 3.97 -13.87
N LEU A 440 19.43 2.90 -13.27
CA LEU A 440 19.63 2.81 -11.83
C LEU A 440 21.01 2.26 -11.51
N LEU A 441 21.72 3.01 -10.69
CA LEU A 441 23.02 2.66 -10.14
C LEU A 441 22.85 2.25 -8.68
N PHE A 442 23.60 1.24 -8.23
CA PHE A 442 23.47 0.70 -6.89
C PHE A 442 24.77 0.81 -6.12
N TYR A 443 24.69 1.37 -4.92
CA TYR A 443 25.64 1.08 -3.86
C TYR A 443 25.20 -0.16 -3.10
N THR A 444 26.13 -1.08 -2.90
CA THR A 444 25.84 -2.37 -2.31
C THR A 444 26.70 -2.62 -1.10
N ARG A 445 26.10 -3.10 -0.01
CA ARG A 445 26.83 -3.52 1.19
C ARG A 445 26.16 -4.72 1.82
N ARG A 446 26.98 -5.57 2.41
CA ARG A 446 26.54 -6.52 3.43
C ARG A 446 26.79 -5.86 4.79
N LEU A 447 25.74 -5.76 5.59
CA LEU A 447 25.80 -5.10 6.89
C LEU A 447 26.03 -6.13 7.99
N SER A 448 26.81 -5.73 8.97
CA SER A 448 26.98 -6.46 10.22
C SER A 448 25.85 -6.17 11.21
N SER A 449 25.63 -7.07 12.17
CA SER A 449 24.62 -6.90 13.24
C SER A 449 24.60 -5.49 13.91
N PRO A 450 25.73 -4.88 14.32
CA PRO A 450 25.70 -3.54 14.93
C PRO A 450 25.32 -2.42 13.95
N GLU A 451 25.62 -2.55 12.67
CA GLU A 451 25.23 -1.55 11.65
C GLU A 451 23.73 -1.60 11.37
N ILE A 452 23.13 -2.80 11.45
CA ILE A 452 21.68 -2.98 11.30
C ILE A 452 20.93 -2.19 12.37
N ASP A 453 21.43 -2.16 13.61
CA ASP A 453 20.84 -1.39 14.69
C ASP A 453 20.89 0.12 14.41
N HIS A 454 21.99 0.62 13.85
CA HIS A 454 22.12 2.02 13.40
C HIS A 454 21.07 2.40 12.35
N TYR A 455 20.93 1.60 11.28
CA TYR A 455 19.93 1.87 10.24
C TYR A 455 18.50 1.70 10.74
N THR A 456 18.26 0.77 11.67
CA THR A 456 16.96 0.59 12.31
C THR A 456 16.61 1.79 13.19
N ALA A 457 17.58 2.35 13.92
CA ALA A 457 17.42 3.58 14.69
C ALA A 457 17.19 4.82 13.80
N ALA A 458 17.85 4.89 12.63
CA ALA A 458 17.61 5.91 11.61
C ALA A 458 16.23 5.77 10.91
N GLY A 459 15.49 4.69 11.19
CA GLY A 459 14.12 4.49 10.73
C GLY A 459 13.98 3.65 9.45
N PHE A 460 15.05 2.97 9.03
CA PHE A 460 15.01 1.95 7.97
C PHE A 460 14.58 0.59 8.52
N ARG A 461 14.25 -0.34 7.62
CA ARG A 461 13.78 -1.67 7.97
C ARG A 461 14.37 -2.73 7.06
N PHE A 462 14.59 -3.91 7.60
CA PHE A 462 15.04 -5.08 6.86
C PHE A 462 13.88 -6.03 6.66
N ALA A 463 13.62 -6.39 5.40
CA ALA A 463 12.54 -7.30 5.04
C ALA A 463 13.02 -8.30 3.97
N PRO A 464 12.48 -9.52 3.98
CA PRO A 464 12.77 -10.48 2.92
C PRO A 464 12.24 -9.95 1.59
N LEU A 465 12.97 -10.20 0.49
CA LEU A 465 12.68 -9.65 -0.84
C LEU A 465 11.24 -9.94 -1.30
N ASN A 466 10.73 -11.14 -1.01
CA ASN A 466 9.36 -11.57 -1.33
C ASN A 466 8.25 -10.66 -0.75
N ARG A 467 8.53 -9.95 0.36
CA ARG A 467 7.57 -9.02 0.99
C ARG A 467 7.59 -7.63 0.35
N VAL A 468 8.69 -7.25 -0.29
CA VAL A 468 8.93 -5.90 -0.81
C VAL A 468 9.06 -5.84 -2.33
N GLU A 469 9.16 -6.98 -3.01
CA GLU A 469 9.34 -7.08 -4.47
C GLU A 469 8.28 -6.30 -5.25
N GLY A 470 7.01 -6.35 -4.82
CA GLY A 470 5.94 -5.61 -5.49
C GLY A 470 6.09 -4.10 -5.36
N ALA A 471 6.53 -3.60 -4.21
CA ALA A 471 6.75 -2.17 -3.97
C ALA A 471 7.96 -1.66 -4.77
N ILE A 472 9.05 -2.43 -4.77
CA ILE A 472 10.27 -2.13 -5.53
C ILE A 472 9.98 -2.19 -7.04
N ALA A 473 9.33 -3.25 -7.52
CA ALA A 473 8.96 -3.44 -8.93
C ALA A 473 8.09 -2.30 -9.47
N ASN A 474 7.07 -1.88 -8.70
CA ASN A 474 6.21 -0.77 -9.08
C ASN A 474 6.96 0.58 -9.08
N THR A 475 7.90 0.77 -8.16
CA THR A 475 8.68 2.00 -8.08
C THR A 475 9.70 2.08 -9.20
N MET A 476 10.36 0.98 -9.54
CA MET A 476 11.35 0.90 -10.62
C MET A 476 10.72 0.66 -12.00
N GLN A 477 9.43 0.34 -12.05
CA GLN A 477 8.71 -0.05 -13.27
C GLN A 477 9.40 -1.23 -13.98
N ILE A 478 9.78 -2.26 -13.21
CA ILE A 478 10.42 -3.51 -13.69
C ILE A 478 9.47 -4.68 -13.38
N PRO A 479 9.27 -5.65 -14.29
CA PRO A 479 8.50 -6.87 -14.00
C PRO A 479 9.07 -7.65 -12.81
N ILE A 480 8.21 -8.16 -11.93
CA ILE A 480 8.62 -8.85 -10.67
C ILE A 480 9.60 -10.00 -10.93
N GLY A 481 9.35 -10.83 -11.94
CA GLY A 481 10.23 -11.95 -12.28
C GLY A 481 11.65 -11.52 -12.69
N LEU A 482 11.77 -10.40 -13.42
CA LEU A 482 13.08 -9.85 -13.80
C LEU A 482 13.76 -9.18 -12.60
N LEU A 483 13.00 -8.49 -11.75
CA LEU A 483 13.51 -7.87 -10.54
C LEU A 483 14.14 -8.89 -9.59
N ALA A 484 13.52 -10.05 -9.38
CA ALA A 484 14.05 -11.09 -8.51
C ALA A 484 15.44 -11.56 -8.96
N ILE A 485 15.62 -11.81 -10.25
CA ILE A 485 16.91 -12.21 -10.85
C ILE A 485 17.96 -11.11 -10.65
N GLN A 486 17.60 -9.85 -10.89
CA GLN A 486 18.53 -8.73 -10.74
C GLN A 486 18.93 -8.49 -9.29
N MET A 487 17.98 -8.55 -8.35
CA MET A 487 18.26 -8.38 -6.93
C MET A 487 19.12 -9.50 -6.36
N GLN A 488 18.96 -10.73 -6.85
CA GLN A 488 19.86 -11.84 -6.51
C GLN A 488 21.30 -11.55 -6.95
N ARG A 489 21.51 -11.06 -8.17
CA ARG A 489 22.86 -10.68 -8.66
C ARG A 489 23.49 -9.55 -7.84
N VAL A 490 22.69 -8.55 -7.46
CA VAL A 490 23.12 -7.44 -6.61
C VAL A 490 23.52 -7.95 -5.22
N GLN A 491 22.77 -8.92 -4.68
CA GLN A 491 23.08 -9.57 -3.40
C GLN A 491 24.37 -10.41 -3.49
N ASP A 492 24.55 -11.19 -4.55
CA ASP A 492 25.75 -12.00 -4.78
C ASP A 492 26.98 -11.10 -4.89
N PHE A 493 26.88 -9.97 -5.60
CA PHE A 493 27.94 -8.96 -5.67
C PHE A 493 28.26 -8.35 -4.30
N ALA A 494 27.23 -7.97 -3.52
CA ALA A 494 27.42 -7.44 -2.18
C ALA A 494 28.14 -8.44 -1.25
N TYR A 495 27.84 -9.74 -1.40
CA TYR A 495 28.52 -10.81 -0.69
C TYR A 495 29.99 -10.89 -1.11
N ARG A 496 30.29 -10.97 -2.41
CA ARG A 496 31.67 -11.05 -2.93
C ARG A 496 32.51 -9.86 -2.48
N ALA A 497 31.98 -8.65 -2.59
CA ALA A 497 32.70 -7.44 -2.21
C ALA A 497 32.91 -7.30 -0.68
N SER A 498 32.12 -8.02 0.13
CA SER A 498 32.30 -8.06 1.60
C SER A 498 33.34 -9.07 2.07
N VAL A 499 33.71 -10.05 1.23
CA VAL A 499 34.70 -11.08 1.58
C VAL A 499 36.09 -10.52 1.27
N PRO A 500 37.02 -10.48 2.24
CA PRO A 500 38.39 -10.06 1.98
C PRO A 500 39.04 -11.01 0.97
N CYS A 501 39.34 -10.53 -0.24
CA CYS A 501 40.19 -11.28 -1.16
C CYS A 501 41.63 -11.23 -0.64
N PRO A 502 42.33 -12.38 -0.54
CA PRO A 502 43.76 -12.36 -0.26
C PRO A 502 44.46 -11.56 -1.37
N PRO A 503 45.46 -10.72 -1.03
CA PRO A 503 46.21 -9.98 -2.03
C PRO A 503 46.77 -10.99 -3.04
N LYS A 504 46.46 -10.80 -4.33
CA LYS A 504 46.97 -11.62 -5.42
C LYS A 504 48.47 -11.38 -5.58
N GLN A 505 49.28 -12.04 -4.75
CA GLN A 505 50.74 -12.02 -4.86
C GLN A 505 51.18 -13.10 -5.86
N GLY A 506 51.79 -12.69 -6.97
CA GLY A 506 52.32 -13.61 -7.97
C GLY A 506 52.38 -13.02 -9.38
N THR A 507 53.01 -13.74 -10.29
CA THR A 507 52.92 -13.48 -11.74
C THR A 507 51.78 -14.31 -12.31
N PHE A 508 50.76 -13.67 -12.84
CA PHE A 508 49.59 -14.34 -13.42
C PHE A 508 49.70 -14.36 -14.94
N PHE A 509 49.55 -15.54 -15.54
CA PHE A 509 49.26 -15.66 -16.97
C PHE A 509 47.75 -15.59 -17.16
N VAL A 510 47.30 -14.60 -17.94
CA VAL A 510 45.87 -14.36 -18.14
C VAL A 510 45.55 -14.57 -19.61
N CYS A 511 44.71 -15.56 -19.89
CA CYS A 511 44.18 -15.83 -21.21
C CYS A 511 42.74 -15.31 -21.26
N LEU A 512 42.47 -14.33 -22.12
CA LEU A 512 41.19 -13.64 -22.22
C LEU A 512 40.56 -13.97 -23.56
N ALA A 513 39.30 -14.41 -23.55
CA ALA A 513 38.51 -14.49 -24.76
C ALA A 513 37.87 -13.13 -25.04
N ALA A 514 38.19 -12.52 -26.18
CA ALA A 514 37.59 -11.26 -26.59
C ALA A 514 36.45 -11.50 -27.59
N LEU A 515 35.25 -11.01 -27.26
CA LEU A 515 34.11 -10.97 -28.17
C LEU A 515 34.08 -9.60 -28.85
N ALA A 516 34.29 -9.58 -30.16
CA ALA A 516 34.09 -8.39 -30.98
C ALA A 516 32.58 -8.17 -31.22
N ARG A 517 32.07 -6.97 -30.98
CA ARG A 517 30.73 -6.55 -31.40
C ARG A 517 30.86 -5.51 -32.51
N VAL A 518 30.11 -5.68 -33.58
CA VAL A 518 30.19 -4.85 -34.82
C VAL A 518 29.95 -3.35 -34.57
N ARG A 519 29.33 -2.97 -33.45
CA ARG A 519 29.00 -1.57 -33.10
C ARG A 519 29.47 -1.14 -31.70
N ASP A 520 30.22 -1.98 -31.00
CA ASP A 520 30.59 -1.77 -29.59
C ASP A 520 32.08 -2.18 -29.39
N SER A 521 32.62 -1.85 -28.23
CA SER A 521 33.97 -2.23 -27.80
C SER A 521 34.17 -3.75 -27.69
N PHE A 522 35.43 -4.21 -27.74
CA PHE A 522 35.78 -5.61 -27.46
C PHE A 522 35.38 -5.98 -26.03
N ARG A 523 34.66 -7.09 -25.88
CA ARG A 523 34.27 -7.59 -24.56
C ARG A 523 35.17 -8.72 -24.13
N VAL A 524 35.81 -8.58 -22.98
CA VAL A 524 36.47 -9.68 -22.31
C VAL A 524 35.39 -10.60 -21.72
N LEU A 525 35.37 -11.86 -22.16
CA LEU A 525 34.46 -12.86 -21.63
C LEU A 525 35.08 -13.47 -20.37
N VAL A 526 34.37 -13.31 -19.26
CA VAL A 526 34.72 -13.90 -17.97
C VAL A 526 33.51 -14.66 -17.44
N PRO A 527 33.71 -15.83 -16.81
CA PRO A 527 32.64 -16.49 -16.06
C PRO A 527 32.03 -15.52 -15.04
N ILE A 528 30.69 -15.49 -14.95
CA ILE A 528 29.95 -14.54 -14.10
C ILE A 528 30.34 -14.69 -12.62
N ASP A 529 30.66 -15.91 -12.21
CA ASP A 529 31.09 -16.30 -10.87
C ASP A 529 32.54 -15.90 -10.54
N ARG A 530 33.35 -15.52 -11.54
CA ARG A 530 34.80 -15.28 -11.41
C ARG A 530 35.27 -13.96 -12.02
N GLN A 531 34.40 -12.96 -12.08
CA GLN A 531 34.75 -11.62 -12.58
C GLN A 531 35.94 -11.03 -11.82
N ASP A 532 36.02 -11.31 -10.52
CA ASP A 532 37.02 -10.84 -9.57
C ASP A 532 38.39 -11.53 -9.77
N GLU A 533 38.49 -12.58 -10.60
CA GLU A 533 39.75 -13.29 -10.88
C GLU A 533 40.62 -12.55 -11.91
N LEU A 534 40.07 -11.57 -12.64
CA LEU A 534 40.86 -10.70 -13.52
C LEU A 534 41.97 -9.99 -12.73
N PRO A 535 43.18 -9.86 -13.28
CA PRO A 535 44.25 -9.11 -12.63
C PRO A 535 43.81 -7.64 -12.50
N ASP A 536 43.97 -7.07 -11.31
CA ASP A 536 43.94 -5.62 -11.13
C ASP A 536 45.19 -5.07 -11.82
N VAL A 537 44.99 -4.27 -12.87
CA VAL A 537 46.10 -3.65 -13.62
C VAL A 537 46.50 -2.33 -12.98
#